data_AF-A0A2S9AHL8-F1
#
_entry.id   AF-A0A2S9AHL8-F1
#
_cell.length_a   1.000
_cell.length_b   1.000
_cell.length_c   1.000
_cell.angle_alpha   90.00
_cell.angle_beta   90.00
_cell.angle_gamma   90.00
#
_symmetry.space_group_name_H-M   'P 1'
#
loop_
_entity.id
_entity.type
_entity.pdbx_description
1 polymer ?
#
loop_
_entity_poly.entity_id
_entity_poly.type
_entity_poly.pdbx_seq_one_letter_code
_entity_poly.pdbx_strand_id
1 'polypeptide(L)'
;MRRIIALPLVLAAGLLVAGCSQVTQMAGDALGVDVPATCATIDEAYGQYQALLDQGDLSVEQAEAARADLVASLDGLAADVDGQLGDLIRSGAEQIGGMADLQSPETIEAIEQLKDSTAAFCG
;
A
#
# COMPACT_ATOMS: atom_id res chain seq x y z
N MET A 1 -24.62 35.55 -35.08
CA MET A 1 -24.26 34.14 -34.97
C MET A 1 -23.24 33.98 -33.85
N ARG A 2 -23.66 33.51 -32.67
CA ARG A 2 -22.82 33.33 -31.48
C ARG A 2 -22.74 31.82 -31.24
N ARG A 3 -21.64 31.18 -31.65
CA ARG A 3 -21.40 29.77 -31.37
C ARG A 3 -20.46 29.68 -30.17
N ILE A 4 -21.07 29.49 -29.02
CA ILE A 4 -20.42 28.98 -27.81
C ILE A 4 -20.18 27.49 -28.10
N ILE A 5 -18.93 27.08 -28.32
CA ILE A 5 -18.58 25.66 -28.33
C ILE A 5 -18.02 25.36 -26.95
N ALA A 6 -18.83 24.63 -26.19
CA ALA A 6 -18.55 24.20 -24.84
C ALA A 6 -17.34 23.25 -24.80
N LEU A 7 -16.61 23.39 -23.69
CA LEU A 7 -15.46 22.60 -23.28
C LEU A 7 -15.67 21.08 -23.41
N PRO A 8 -14.58 20.31 -23.62
CA PRO A 8 -14.60 18.86 -23.62
C PRO A 8 -14.71 18.35 -22.17
N LEU A 9 -15.92 18.31 -21.62
CA LEU A 9 -16.20 17.81 -20.27
C LEU A 9 -16.37 16.28 -20.20
N VAL A 10 -15.98 15.54 -21.23
CA VAL A 10 -16.19 14.08 -21.31
C VAL A 10 -14.98 13.28 -20.79
N LEU A 11 -13.85 13.92 -20.47
CA LEU A 11 -12.64 13.24 -19.99
C LEU A 11 -12.65 12.90 -18.49
N ALA A 12 -13.65 13.32 -17.71
CA ALA A 12 -13.67 13.14 -16.26
C ALA A 12 -14.60 12.04 -15.74
N ALA A 13 -15.48 11.47 -16.59
CA ALA A 13 -16.50 10.50 -16.14
C ALA A 13 -16.22 9.04 -16.53
N GLY A 14 -15.26 8.77 -17.42
CA GLY A 14 -14.90 7.41 -17.83
C GLY A 14 -13.92 6.68 -16.90
N LEU A 15 -13.32 7.40 -15.93
CA LEU A 15 -12.27 6.89 -15.05
C LEU A 15 -12.77 6.35 -13.69
N LEU A 16 -14.08 6.36 -13.44
CA LEU A 16 -14.60 6.13 -12.09
C LEU A 16 -15.34 4.80 -11.84
N VAL A 17 -15.63 3.95 -12.83
CA VAL A 17 -16.45 2.74 -12.56
C VAL A 17 -16.05 1.46 -13.33
N ALA A 18 -15.06 1.48 -14.24
CA ALA A 18 -14.75 0.26 -15.03
C ALA A 18 -13.30 0.12 -15.52
N GLY A 19 -12.31 0.69 -14.82
CA GLY A 19 -10.93 0.77 -15.32
C GLY A 19 -9.81 0.24 -14.43
N CYS A 20 -10.01 0.06 -13.13
CA CYS A 20 -8.89 -0.26 -12.22
C CYS A 20 -8.36 -1.69 -12.41
N SER A 21 -9.19 -2.66 -12.79
CA SER A 21 -8.74 -4.04 -13.05
C SER A 21 -7.95 -4.21 -14.35
N GLN A 22 -8.09 -3.29 -15.32
CA GLN A 22 -7.34 -3.37 -16.58
C GLN A 22 -5.93 -2.78 -16.47
N VAL A 23 -5.73 -1.76 -15.63
CA VAL A 23 -4.39 -1.18 -15.41
C VAL A 23 -3.52 -2.13 -14.59
N THR A 24 -4.09 -2.78 -13.56
CA THR A 24 -3.37 -3.74 -12.72
C THR A 24 -2.96 -5.01 -13.49
N GLN A 25 -3.82 -5.55 -14.36
CA GLN A 25 -3.46 -6.70 -15.20
C GLN A 25 -2.43 -6.34 -16.29
N MET A 26 -2.54 -5.16 -16.91
CA MET A 26 -1.59 -4.73 -17.96
C MET A 26 -0.22 -4.32 -17.39
N ALA A 27 -0.14 -3.87 -16.13
CA ALA A 27 1.12 -3.59 -15.45
C ALA A 27 1.81 -4.87 -14.95
N GLY A 28 1.05 -5.86 -14.45
CA GLY A 28 1.58 -7.15 -14.01
C GLY A 28 2.13 -8.01 -15.16
N ASP A 29 1.40 -8.10 -16.28
CA ASP A 29 1.81 -8.89 -17.45
C ASP A 29 3.03 -8.31 -18.20
N ALA A 30 3.31 -7.01 -18.05
CA ALA A 30 4.46 -6.35 -18.66
C ALA A 30 5.74 -6.37 -17.79
N LEU A 31 5.59 -6.57 -16.47
CA LEU A 31 6.68 -6.49 -15.50
C LEU A 31 7.06 -7.85 -14.89
N GLY A 32 6.29 -8.92 -15.15
CA GLY A 32 6.58 -10.25 -14.60
C GLY A 32 6.32 -10.36 -13.09
N VAL A 33 5.59 -9.40 -12.52
CA VAL A 33 5.28 -9.33 -11.09
C VAL A 33 3.82 -9.73 -10.89
N ASP A 34 3.58 -10.73 -10.05
CA ASP A 34 2.24 -11.14 -9.62
C ASP A 34 1.71 -10.10 -8.62
N VAL A 35 1.11 -9.03 -9.14
CA VAL A 35 0.52 -7.95 -8.33
C VAL A 35 -0.53 -8.49 -7.36
N PRO A 36 -1.44 -9.42 -7.74
CA PRO A 36 -2.33 -10.09 -6.79
C PRO A 36 -1.60 -10.79 -5.63
N ALA A 37 -0.54 -11.54 -5.91
CA ALA A 37 0.24 -12.21 -4.86
C ALA A 37 0.95 -11.21 -3.96
N THR A 38 1.53 -10.16 -4.55
CA THR A 38 2.18 -9.05 -3.85
C THR A 38 1.21 -8.40 -2.86
N CYS A 39 0.02 -8.05 -3.34
CA CYS A 39 -1.03 -7.45 -2.53
C CYS A 39 -1.48 -8.36 -1.39
N ALA A 40 -1.63 -9.66 -1.64
CA ALA A 40 -1.96 -10.62 -0.59
C ALA A 40 -0.87 -10.70 0.49
N THR A 41 0.41 -10.67 0.11
CA THR A 41 1.53 -10.63 1.06
C THR A 41 1.55 -9.35 1.89
N ILE A 42 1.22 -8.20 1.29
CA ILE A 42 1.13 -6.92 1.98
C ILE A 42 0.01 -6.94 3.02
N ASP A 43 -1.18 -7.37 2.62
CA ASP A 43 -2.32 -7.50 3.53
C ASP A 43 -2.05 -8.51 4.65
N GLU A 44 -1.36 -9.60 4.35
CA GLU A 44 -0.96 -10.60 5.35
C GLU A 44 0.06 -10.01 6.34
N ALA A 45 1.09 -9.31 5.87
CA ALA A 45 2.09 -8.68 6.73
C ALA A 45 1.46 -7.63 7.65
N TYR A 46 0.59 -6.76 7.12
CA TYR A 46 -0.15 -5.80 7.94
C TYR A 46 -1.12 -6.50 8.90
N GLY A 47 -1.81 -7.55 8.47
CA GLY A 47 -2.73 -8.31 9.31
C GLY A 47 -2.03 -8.99 10.49
N GLN A 48 -0.85 -9.57 10.27
CA GLN A 48 -0.02 -10.16 11.32
C GLN A 48 0.44 -9.10 12.33
N TYR A 49 0.90 -7.96 11.84
CA TYR A 49 1.30 -6.84 12.68
C TYR A 49 0.13 -6.27 13.50
N GLN A 50 -1.03 -6.04 12.87
CA GLN A 50 -2.22 -5.54 13.55
C GLN A 50 -2.74 -6.52 14.61
N ALA A 51 -2.73 -7.83 14.31
CA ALA A 51 -3.09 -8.86 15.28
C ALA A 51 -2.15 -8.91 16.49
N LEU A 52 -0.88 -8.53 16.32
CA LEU A 52 0.07 -8.38 17.42
C LEU A 52 -0.26 -7.13 18.26
N LEU A 53 -0.54 -5.99 17.63
CA LEU A 53 -0.93 -4.78 18.34
C LEU A 53 -2.24 -4.94 19.12
N ASP A 54 -3.24 -5.59 18.52
CA ASP A 54 -4.55 -5.83 19.14
C ASP A 54 -4.49 -6.72 20.39
N GLN A 55 -3.41 -7.51 20.56
CA GLN A 55 -3.19 -8.27 21.79
C GLN A 55 -2.94 -7.35 23.00
N GLY A 56 -2.59 -6.08 22.78
CA GLY A 56 -2.58 -5.02 23.80
C GLY A 56 -1.53 -5.14 24.91
N ASP A 57 -0.83 -6.27 25.01
CA ASP A 57 0.18 -6.58 26.03
C ASP A 57 1.53 -6.96 25.40
N LEU A 58 1.91 -6.28 24.31
CA LEU A 58 3.26 -6.40 23.76
C LEU A 58 4.24 -5.59 24.60
N SER A 59 5.37 -6.20 24.96
CA SER A 59 6.50 -5.44 25.47
C SER A 59 7.08 -4.55 24.37
N VAL A 60 7.80 -3.49 24.75
CA VAL A 60 8.50 -2.60 23.79
C VAL A 60 9.41 -3.41 22.87
N GLU A 61 10.12 -4.41 23.40
CA GLU A 61 11.00 -5.30 22.62
C GLU A 61 10.22 -6.17 21.62
N GLN A 62 9.00 -6.61 21.98
CA GLN A 62 8.14 -7.39 21.09
C GLN A 62 7.53 -6.51 19.98
N ALA A 63 7.11 -5.29 20.31
CA ALA A 63 6.62 -4.34 19.32
C ALA A 63 7.73 -3.96 18.32
N GLU A 64 8.94 -3.68 18.83
CA GLU A 64 10.13 -3.43 18.02
C GLU A 64 10.49 -4.60 17.10
N ALA A 65 10.43 -5.84 17.60
CA ALA A 65 10.66 -7.03 16.78
C ALA A 65 9.58 -7.19 15.70
N ALA A 66 8.30 -7.01 16.05
CA ALA A 66 7.20 -7.07 15.10
C ALA A 66 7.32 -6.00 14.00
N ARG A 67 7.79 -4.80 14.35
CA ARG A 67 8.11 -3.76 13.37
C ARG A 67 9.25 -4.16 12.47
N ALA A 68 10.36 -4.62 13.04
CA ALA A 68 11.52 -5.02 12.25
C ALA A 68 11.15 -6.12 11.25
N ASP A 69 10.31 -7.08 11.65
CA ASP A 69 9.80 -8.14 10.79
C ASP A 69 8.84 -7.59 9.70
N LEU A 70 7.96 -6.64 10.05
CA LEU A 70 7.09 -5.96 9.07
C LEU A 70 7.92 -5.20 8.04
N VAL A 71 8.87 -4.38 8.49
CA VAL A 71 9.76 -3.59 7.62
C VAL A 71 10.57 -4.51 6.73
N ALA A 72 11.15 -5.59 7.26
CA ALA A 72 11.91 -6.55 6.47
C ALA A 72 11.04 -7.26 5.41
N SER A 73 9.78 -7.57 5.74
CA SER A 73 8.82 -8.17 4.80
C SER A 73 8.45 -7.20 3.68
N LEU A 74 8.18 -5.94 4.02
CA LEU A 74 7.88 -4.87 3.05
C LEU A 74 9.10 -4.56 2.17
N ASP A 75 10.30 -4.46 2.73
CA ASP A 75 11.53 -4.24 1.96
C ASP A 75 11.86 -5.39 1.01
N GLY A 76 11.69 -6.64 1.47
CA GLY A 76 11.83 -7.82 0.63
C GLY A 76 10.87 -7.77 -0.55
N LEU A 77 9.61 -7.44 -0.28
CA LEU A 77 8.60 -7.33 -1.31
C LEU A 77 8.86 -6.15 -2.27
N ALA A 78 9.31 -5.00 -1.77
CA ALA A 78 9.71 -3.86 -2.59
C ALA A 78 10.96 -4.13 -3.43
N ALA A 79 11.76 -5.14 -3.10
CA ALA A 79 12.88 -5.59 -3.93
C ALA A 79 12.42 -6.52 -5.06
N ASP A 80 11.35 -7.28 -4.83
CA ASP A 80 10.74 -8.17 -5.83
C ASP A 80 9.77 -7.44 -6.77
N VAL A 81 9.27 -6.28 -6.34
CA VAL A 81 8.30 -5.46 -7.07
C VAL A 81 8.98 -4.17 -7.54
N ASP A 82 9.19 -4.04 -8.84
CA ASP A 82 9.72 -2.81 -9.43
C ASP A 82 8.62 -1.76 -9.71
N GLY A 83 9.04 -0.49 -9.80
CA GLY A 83 8.19 0.63 -10.20
C GLY A 83 7.44 1.30 -9.05
N GLN A 84 6.35 2.01 -9.37
CA GLN A 84 5.62 2.85 -8.39
C GLN A 84 5.10 2.07 -7.18
N LEU A 85 4.72 0.80 -7.34
CA LEU A 85 4.26 -0.04 -6.23
C LEU A 85 5.43 -0.37 -5.29
N GLY A 86 6.58 -0.77 -5.84
CA GLY A 86 7.79 -1.02 -5.06
C GLY A 86 8.27 0.22 -4.31
N ASP A 87 8.26 1.38 -4.97
CA ASP A 87 8.63 2.66 -4.35
C ASP A 87 7.68 3.02 -3.19
N LEU A 88 6.37 2.76 -3.35
CA LEU A 88 5.38 3.00 -2.31
C LEU A 88 5.57 2.06 -1.11
N ILE A 89 5.80 0.77 -1.37
CA ILE A 89 6.07 -0.23 -0.32
C ILE A 89 7.36 0.14 0.43
N ARG A 90 8.43 0.50 -0.28
CA ARG A 90 9.71 0.92 0.31
C ARG A 90 9.57 2.18 1.15
N SER A 91 8.91 3.21 0.62
CA SER A 91 8.65 4.44 1.37
C SER A 91 7.82 4.16 2.63
N GLY A 92 6.92 3.18 2.56
CA GLY A 92 6.15 2.71 3.68
C GLY A 92 6.98 2.01 4.74
N ALA A 93 7.82 1.06 4.32
CA ALA A 93 8.76 0.36 5.19
C ALA A 93 9.70 1.34 5.91
N GLU A 94 10.25 2.31 5.20
CA GLU A 94 11.10 3.37 5.78
C GLU A 94 10.35 4.22 6.81
N GLN A 95 9.10 4.59 6.51
CA GLN A 95 8.28 5.39 7.41
C GLN A 95 7.98 4.63 8.70
N ILE A 96 7.56 3.37 8.58
CA ILE A 96 7.30 2.48 9.72
C ILE A 96 8.58 2.28 10.54
N GLY A 97 9.71 2.00 9.88
CA GLY A 97 11.00 1.81 10.53
C GLY A 97 11.52 3.05 11.28
N GLY A 98 11.10 4.25 10.86
CA GLY A 98 11.43 5.52 11.52
C GLY A 98 10.57 5.85 12.74
N MET A 99 9.48 5.13 12.99
CA MET A 99 8.55 5.41 14.09
C MET A 99 9.00 4.76 15.40
N ALA A 100 9.20 5.58 16.44
CA ALA A 100 9.71 5.14 17.73
C ALA A 100 8.65 4.49 18.64
N ASP A 101 7.38 4.84 18.48
CA ASP A 101 6.27 4.28 19.27
C ASP A 101 5.22 3.69 18.34
N LEU A 102 5.33 2.39 18.15
CA LEU A 102 4.51 1.59 17.23
C LEU A 102 3.07 1.37 17.69
N GLN A 103 2.83 1.59 18.98
CA GLN A 103 1.52 1.50 19.60
C GLN A 103 0.85 2.86 19.67
N SER A 104 1.55 3.94 19.29
CA SER A 104 0.96 5.25 19.23
C SER A 104 -0.15 5.28 18.18
N PRO A 105 -1.27 5.98 18.46
CA PRO A 105 -2.34 6.17 17.48
C PRO A 105 -1.83 6.74 16.15
N GLU A 106 -0.82 7.60 16.22
CA GLU A 106 -0.17 8.25 15.07
C GLU A 106 0.53 7.22 14.16
N THR A 107 1.18 6.21 14.75
CA THR A 107 1.84 5.15 13.97
C THR A 107 0.82 4.18 13.39
N ILE A 108 -0.22 3.83 14.14
CA ILE A 108 -1.31 2.99 13.65
C ILE A 108 -1.97 3.66 12.43
N GLU A 109 -2.29 4.95 12.53
CA GLU A 109 -2.92 5.71 11.45
C GLU A 109 -2.01 5.82 10.21
N ALA A 110 -0.70 5.97 10.40
CA ALA A 110 0.25 5.96 9.29
C ALA A 110 0.33 4.60 8.58
N ILE A 111 0.34 3.51 9.35
CA ILE A 111 0.33 2.13 8.82
C ILE A 111 -0.97 1.85 8.07
N GLU A 112 -2.12 2.29 8.61
CA GLU A 112 -3.42 2.16 7.94
C GLU A 112 -3.47 2.98 6.64
N GLN A 113 -2.98 4.21 6.66
CA GLN A 113 -2.95 5.07 5.47
C GLN A 113 -2.05 4.50 4.38
N LEU A 114 -0.93 3.87 4.76
CA LEU A 114 -0.05 3.16 3.86
C LEU A 114 -0.71 1.90 3.29
N LYS A 115 -1.36 1.10 4.14
CA LYS A 115 -2.16 -0.06 3.71
C LYS A 115 -3.23 0.35 2.71
N ASP A 116 -4.01 1.39 2.99
CA ASP A 116 -5.05 1.91 2.09
C ASP A 116 -4.47 2.39 0.76
N SER A 117 -3.34 3.09 0.81
CA SER A 117 -2.63 3.54 -0.39
C SER A 117 -2.19 2.35 -1.25
N THR A 118 -1.72 1.29 -0.62
CA THR A 118 -1.28 0.07 -1.31
C THR A 118 -2.47 -0.73 -1.84
N ALA A 119 -3.55 -0.82 -1.05
CA ALA A 119 -4.81 -1.44 -1.44
C ALA A 119 -5.46 -0.75 -2.65
N ALA A 120 -5.31 0.57 -2.79
CA ALA A 120 -5.75 1.31 -3.97
C ALA A 120 -5.02 0.90 -5.27
N PHE A 121 -3.79 0.38 -5.17
CA PHE A 121 -3.10 -0.26 -6.30
C PHE A 121 -3.56 -1.70 -6.54
N CYS A 122 -4.01 -2.38 -5.48
CA CYS A 122 -4.45 -3.77 -5.51
C CYS A 122 -5.85 -3.97 -6.10
N GLY A 123 -6.74 -2.98 -5.98
CA GLY A 123 -8.03 -2.92 -6.68
C GLY A 123 -9.22 -3.50 -5.92
#